data_AF-A0A765BWB9-F1
#
_entry.id   AF-A0A765BWB9-F1
#
_cell.length_a   1.000
_cell.length_b   1.000
_cell.length_c   1.000
_cell.angle_alpha   90.00
_cell.angle_beta   90.00
_cell.angle_gamma   90.00
#
_symmetry.space_group_name_H-M   'P 1'
#
loop_
_entity.id
_entity.type
_entity.pdbx_description
1 polymer ?
#
loop_
_entity_poly.entity_id
_entity_poly.type
_entity_poly.pdbx_seq_one_letter_code
_entity_poly.pdbx_strand_id
1 'polypeptide(L)' 'MRPDEFERLCSVSAQLKKGLENISSGRVESGRVWIEEAARALNILLRIADAENGKE' A
#
# COMPACT_ATOMS: atom_id res chain seq x y z
N MET A 1 15.91 -4.48 -2.60
CA MET A 1 14.90 -3.79 -1.77
C MET A 1 15.53 -3.55 -0.41
N ARG A 2 15.60 -2.29 0.00
CA ARG A 2 16.13 -1.90 1.31
C ARG A 2 15.15 -2.31 2.43
N PRO A 3 15.61 -2.49 3.68
CA PRO A 3 14.74 -2.93 4.77
C PRO A 3 13.52 -2.02 5.02
N ASP A 4 13.69 -0.70 4.87
CA ASP A 4 12.65 0.31 5.02
C ASP A 4 11.58 0.23 3.93
N GLU A 5 11.98 -0.06 2.69
CA GLU A 5 11.05 -0.31 1.58
C GLU A 5 10.24 -1.58 1.80
N PHE A 6 10.88 -2.63 2.29
CA PHE A 6 10.22 -3.88 2.61
C PHE A 6 9.21 -3.71 3.76
N GLU A 7 9.55 -2.98 4.81
CA GLU A 7 8.65 -2.64 5.91
C GLU A 7 7.43 -1.85 5.41
N ARG A 8 7.64 -0.85 4.55
CA ARG A 8 6.55 -0.09 3.93
C ARG A 8 5.67 -0.96 3.06
N LEU A 9 6.23 -1.89 2.28
CA LEU A 9 5.45 -2.84 1.48
C LEU A 9 4.61 -3.77 2.37
N CYS A 10 5.17 -4.24 3.49
CA CYS A 10 4.43 -5.01 4.50
C CYS A 10 3.25 -4.21 5.07
N SER A 11 3.45 -2.91 5.34
CA SER A 11 2.39 -2.01 5.80
C SER A 11 1.27 -1.87 4.75
N VAL A 12 1.62 -1.66 3.47
CA VAL A 12 0.65 -1.63 2.36
C VAL A 12 -0.16 -2.93 2.30
N SER A 13 0.50 -4.08 2.41
CA SER A 13 -0.15 -5.39 2.41
C SER A 13 -1.15 -5.54 3.57
N ALA A 14 -0.77 -5.08 4.78
CA ALA A 14 -1.66 -5.10 5.94
C ALA A 14 -2.88 -4.19 5.75
N GLN A 15 -2.72 -3.01 5.16
CA GLN A 15 -3.82 -2.10 4.85
C GLN A 15 -4.78 -2.71 3.82
N LEU A 16 -4.27 -3.31 2.74
CA LEU A 16 -5.09 -4.00 1.74
C LEU A 16 -5.89 -5.15 2.37
N LYS A 17 -5.25 -5.99 3.18
CA LYS A 17 -5.91 -7.09 3.89
C LYS A 17 -7.05 -6.58 4.76
N LYS A 18 -6.80 -5.53 5.56
CA LYS A 18 -7.82 -4.91 6.41
C LYS A 18 -8.95 -4.28 5.60
N GLY A 19 -8.64 -3.68 4.46
CA GLY A 19 -9.65 -3.14 3.54
C GLY A 19 -10.58 -4.24 3.02
N LEU A 20 -10.00 -5.35 2.54
CA LEU A 20 -10.75 -6.51 2.05
C LEU A 20 -11.61 -7.16 3.16
N GLU A 21 -11.09 -7.26 4.38
CA GLU A 21 -11.86 -7.77 5.53
C GLU A 21 -13.08 -6.88 5.83
N ASN A 22 -12.93 -5.56 5.76
CA ASN A 22 -14.05 -4.63 5.97
C ASN A 22 -15.10 -4.73 4.85
N ILE A 23 -14.67 -4.81 3.58
CA ILE A 23 -15.58 -4.99 2.45
C ILE A 23 -16.35 -6.31 2.59
N SER A 24 -15.63 -7.39 2.90
CA SER A 24 -16.23 -8.72 3.08
C SER A 24 -17.21 -8.77 4.25
N SER A 25 -17.01 -7.95 5.27
CA SER A 25 -17.94 -7.82 6.42
C SER A 25 -19.07 -6.80 6.19
N GLY A 26 -19.28 -6.30 4.96
CA GLY A 26 -20.31 -5.32 4.61
C GLY A 26 -19.99 -3.87 4.97
N ARG A 27 -18.81 -3.59 5.56
CA ARG A 27 -18.33 -2.23 5.87
C ARG A 27 -17.57 -1.65 4.68
N VAL A 28 -18.28 -1.52 3.55
CA VAL A 28 -17.68 -1.16 2.26
C VAL A 28 -16.95 0.17 2.32
N GLU A 29 -17.54 1.20 2.93
CA GLU A 29 -16.94 2.54 2.99
C GLU A 29 -15.65 2.55 3.83
N SER A 30 -15.66 1.90 4.99
CA SER A 30 -14.45 1.74 5.79
C SER A 30 -13.38 0.97 5.02
N GLY A 31 -13.75 -0.10 4.33
CA GLY A 31 -12.82 -0.87 3.52
C GLY A 31 -12.25 -0.10 2.34
N ARG A 32 -13.06 0.75 1.69
CA ARG A 32 -12.62 1.66 0.63
C ARG A 32 -11.53 2.61 1.11
N VAL A 33 -11.70 3.23 2.27
CA VAL A 33 -10.68 4.11 2.87
C VAL A 33 -9.35 3.38 3.05
N TRP A 34 -9.34 2.16 3.60
CA TRP A 34 -8.10 1.38 3.76
C TRP A 34 -7.42 1.06 2.42
N ILE A 35 -8.19 0.74 1.39
CA ILE A 35 -7.64 0.45 0.05
C ILE A 35 -7.07 1.73 -0.59
N GLU A 36 -7.76 2.87 -0.47
CA GLU A 36 -7.28 4.16 -0.99
C GLU A 36 -5.97 4.59 -0.31
N GLU A 37 -5.85 4.39 1.00
CA GLU A 37 -4.61 4.65 1.75
C GLU A 37 -3.47 3.73 1.29
N ALA A 38 -3.74 2.44 1.12
CA ALA A 38 -2.75 1.48 0.64
C ALA A 38 -2.26 1.82 -0.78
N ALA A 39 -3.18 2.20 -1.67
CA ALA A 39 -2.85 2.62 -3.03
C ALA A 39 -1.96 3.88 -3.05
N ARG A 40 -2.25 4.85 -2.16
CA ARG A 40 -1.43 6.06 -2.02
C ARG A 40 -0.02 5.71 -1.53
N ALA A 41 0.10 4.85 -0.52
CA ALA A 41 1.40 4.43 0.01
C ALA A 41 2.21 3.63 -1.02
N LEU A 42 1.57 2.74 -1.78
CA LEU A 42 2.21 1.99 -2.86
C LEU A 42 2.73 2.92 -3.97
N ASN A 43 1.95 3.92 -4.38
CA ASN A 43 2.39 4.89 -5.37
C ASN A 43 3.64 5.67 -4.95
N ILE A 44 3.79 5.97 -3.65
CA ILE A 44 5.00 6.60 -3.13
C ILE A 44 6.20 5.66 -3.27
N LEU A 45 6.04 4.38 -2.92
CA LEU A 45 7.10 3.38 -3.07
C LEU A 45 7.52 3.20 -4.52
N LEU A 46 6.57 3.13 -5.45
CA LEU A 46 6.86 3.00 -6.88
C LEU A 46 7.66 4.21 -7.39
N ARG A 47 7.29 5.43 -7.00
CA ARG A 47 8.07 6.64 -7.36
C ARG A 47 9.49 6.63 -6.82
N ILE A 48 9.69 6.11 -5.62
CA ILE A 48 11.04 5.95 -5.05
C ILE A 48 11.84 4.94 -5.88
N ALA A 49 11.24 3.78 -6.18
CA ALA A 49 11.89 2.75 -7.01
C ALA A 49 12.23 3.28 -8.42
N ASP A 50 11.31 4.02 -9.06
CA ASP A 50 11.53 4.65 -10.36
C ASP A 50 12.66 5.69 -10.31
N ALA A 51 12.72 6.51 -9.25
CA ALA A 51 13.78 7.50 -9.07
C ALA A 51 15.15 6.88 -8.80
N GLU A 52 15.20 5.64 -8.29
CA GLU A 52 16.43 4.89 -8.11
C GLU A 52 16.87 4.17 -9.39
N ASN A 53 15.91 3.65 -10.17
CA ASN A 53 16.20 3.00 -11.45
C ASN A 53 16.52 4.01 -12.58
N GLY A 54 15.93 5.21 -12.57
CA GLY A 54 16.20 6.26 -13.57
C GLY A 54 17.53 7.00 -13.40
N LYS A 55 18.40 6.53 -12.49
CA LYS A 55 19.77 7.03 -12.30
C LYS A 55 20.83 6.22 -13.04
N GLU A 56 20.42 5.30 -13.92
CA GLU A 56 21.31 4.64 -14.91
C GLU A 56 21.46 5.46 -16.19
#